data_AF-A0A935QWC8-F1
#
_entry.id   AF-A0A935QWC8-F1
#
_cell.length_a   1.000
_cell.length_b   1.000
_cell.length_c   1.000
_cell.angle_alpha   90.00
_cell.angle_beta   90.00
_cell.angle_gamma   90.00
#
_symmetry.space_group_name_H-M   'P 1'
#
loop_
_entity.id
_entity.type
_entity.pdbx_description
1 polymer ?
#
loop_
_entity_poly.entity_id
_entity_poly.type
_entity_poly.pdbx_seq_one_letter_code
_entity_poly.pdbx_strand_id
1 'polypeptide(L)'
;MLMTHLRPTLLLGLLVTTGCDKAADLRNDAVTAQNDANTEIANTRSDAKQDVLDAQAEADKKIAAAQADFTKMREEYRHNTTVKLAALDLKIATLDARAKKTTGAAKVELDAKVKRIQEQRERFLTEYKELDQATGTTWDNTRAGLDRSWDELSRLVENA
;
A
#
# COMPACT_ATOMS: atom_id res chain seq x y z
N MET A 1 33.31 -17.65 -0.04
CA MET A 1 32.89 -19.06 -0.07
C MET A 1 32.68 -19.44 -1.54
N LEU A 2 33.74 -19.80 -2.26
CA LEU A 2 34.30 -21.16 -2.46
C LEU A 2 33.28 -22.14 -3.07
N MET A 3 33.39 -22.41 -4.36
CA MET A 3 33.33 -23.77 -4.94
C MET A 3 33.72 -23.75 -6.42
N THR A 4 34.99 -24.06 -6.67
CA THR A 4 35.59 -24.42 -7.96
C THR A 4 35.21 -25.86 -8.31
N HIS A 5 34.59 -26.09 -9.46
CA HIS A 5 34.23 -27.45 -9.92
C HIS A 5 35.34 -28.08 -10.78
N LEU A 6 35.82 -29.24 -10.30
CA LEU A 6 36.68 -30.20 -10.98
C LEU A 6 36.00 -30.76 -12.24
N ARG A 7 36.72 -30.81 -13.37
CA ARG A 7 36.36 -31.62 -14.56
C ARG A 7 36.96 -33.02 -14.41
N PRO A 8 36.19 -34.11 -14.55
CA PRO A 8 36.77 -35.45 -14.72
C PRO A 8 36.92 -35.78 -16.20
N THR A 9 38.14 -36.15 -16.57
CA THR A 9 38.57 -36.67 -17.86
C THR A 9 38.07 -38.11 -18.03
N LEU A 10 37.36 -38.38 -19.13
CA LEU A 10 36.83 -39.70 -19.47
C LEU A 10 37.89 -40.47 -20.30
N LEU A 11 38.47 -41.51 -19.71
CA LEU A 11 39.39 -42.43 -20.39
C LEU A 11 38.60 -43.50 -21.13
N LEU A 12 38.79 -43.54 -22.44
CA LEU A 12 38.14 -44.42 -23.41
C LEU A 12 39.02 -45.67 -23.63
N GLY A 13 38.47 -46.85 -23.39
CA GLY A 13 39.10 -48.10 -23.84
C GLY A 13 38.37 -49.36 -23.40
N LEU A 14 37.70 -50.05 -24.34
CA LEU A 14 37.83 -51.50 -24.57
C LEU A 14 37.07 -51.95 -25.84
N LEU A 15 37.74 -52.75 -26.66
CA LEU A 15 37.20 -53.53 -27.79
C LEU A 15 36.74 -54.91 -27.29
N VAL A 16 35.50 -55.36 -27.58
CA VAL A 16 35.15 -56.79 -27.70
C VAL A 16 34.01 -56.99 -28.73
N THR A 17 34.17 -57.99 -29.60
CA THR A 17 33.43 -58.24 -30.85
C THR A 17 32.35 -59.32 -30.77
N THR A 18 31.56 -59.38 -29.69
CA THR A 18 30.33 -60.23 -29.67
C THR A 18 29.20 -59.49 -28.94
N GLY A 19 28.13 -59.10 -29.65
CA GLY A 19 26.93 -58.50 -29.05
C GLY A 19 26.52 -57.12 -29.57
N CYS A 20 26.44 -56.93 -30.90
CA CYS A 20 25.87 -55.70 -31.47
C CYS A 20 24.40 -55.48 -31.08
N ASP A 21 23.62 -56.56 -30.86
CA ASP A 21 22.20 -56.46 -30.49
C ASP A 21 22.02 -55.87 -29.08
N LYS A 22 22.79 -56.35 -28.10
CA LYS A 22 22.71 -55.85 -26.71
C LYS A 22 23.20 -54.40 -26.57
N ALA A 23 24.15 -53.99 -27.41
CA ALA A 23 24.61 -52.60 -27.46
C ALA A 23 23.59 -51.66 -28.15
N ALA A 24 22.81 -52.16 -29.11
CA ALA A 24 21.72 -51.41 -29.74
C ALA A 24 20.55 -51.23 -28.78
N ASP A 25 20.16 -52.28 -28.05
CA ASP A 25 19.07 -52.22 -27.06
C ASP A 25 19.39 -51.22 -25.92
N LEU A 26 20.60 -51.29 -25.36
CA LEU A 26 21.04 -50.34 -24.33
C LEU A 26 21.06 -48.87 -24.82
N ARG A 27 21.33 -48.64 -26.10
CA ARG A 27 21.26 -47.30 -26.70
C ARG A 27 19.82 -46.83 -26.86
N ASN A 28 18.93 -47.71 -27.30
CA ASN A 28 17.50 -47.39 -27.45
C ASN A 28 16.84 -47.08 -26.11
N ASP A 29 17.16 -47.83 -25.06
CA ASP A 29 16.69 -47.58 -23.70
C ASP A 29 17.20 -46.23 -23.17
N ALA A 30 18.49 -45.93 -23.39
CA ALA A 30 19.08 -44.65 -22.98
C ALA A 30 18.45 -43.44 -23.72
N VAL A 31 18.15 -43.59 -25.01
CA VAL A 31 17.48 -42.55 -25.80
C VAL A 31 16.04 -42.36 -25.33
N THR A 32 15.33 -43.44 -25.01
CA THR A 32 13.95 -43.37 -24.48
C THR A 32 13.94 -42.65 -23.14
N ALA A 33 14.80 -43.05 -22.20
CA ALA A 33 14.92 -42.41 -20.90
C ALA A 33 15.30 -40.92 -21.01
N GLN A 34 16.17 -40.56 -21.96
CA GLN A 34 16.52 -39.16 -22.22
C GLN A 34 15.33 -38.36 -22.78
N ASN A 35 14.52 -38.94 -23.67
CA ASN A 35 13.33 -38.28 -24.22
C ASN A 35 12.24 -38.09 -23.16
N ASP A 36 12.04 -39.09 -22.30
CA ASP A 36 11.09 -39.02 -21.19
C ASP A 36 11.53 -37.93 -20.18
N ALA A 37 12.81 -37.91 -19.79
CA ALA A 37 13.36 -36.88 -18.92
C ALA A 37 13.25 -35.47 -19.55
N ASN A 38 13.52 -35.34 -20.85
CA ASN A 38 13.35 -34.06 -21.55
C ASN A 38 11.89 -33.60 -21.56
N THR A 39 10.94 -34.52 -21.71
CA THR A 39 9.50 -34.25 -21.67
C THR A 39 9.06 -33.82 -20.27
N GLU A 40 9.51 -34.52 -19.22
CA GLU A 40 9.21 -34.16 -17.83
C GLU A 40 9.80 -32.79 -17.45
N ILE A 41 11.03 -32.50 -17.89
CA ILE A 41 11.66 -31.17 -17.71
C ILE A 41 10.85 -30.09 -18.43
N ALA A 42 10.37 -30.35 -19.65
CA ALA A 42 9.55 -29.40 -20.41
C ALA A 42 8.22 -29.12 -19.70
N ASN A 43 7.55 -30.17 -19.22
CA ASN A 43 6.29 -30.05 -18.48
C ASN A 43 6.48 -29.28 -17.16
N THR A 44 7.48 -29.67 -16.36
CA THR A 44 7.79 -28.98 -15.10
C THR A 44 8.11 -27.50 -15.31
N ARG A 45 8.83 -27.16 -16.39
CA ARG A 45 9.10 -25.76 -16.74
C ARG A 45 7.84 -25.02 -17.16
N SER A 46 6.92 -25.68 -17.86
CA SER A 46 5.62 -25.13 -18.23
C SER A 46 4.77 -24.85 -16.99
N ASP A 47 4.69 -25.81 -16.07
CA ASP A 47 3.94 -25.69 -14.82
C ASP A 47 4.51 -24.60 -13.93
N ALA A 48 5.83 -24.57 -13.72
CA ALA A 48 6.49 -23.51 -12.96
C ALA A 48 6.28 -22.12 -13.60
N LYS A 49 6.23 -22.03 -14.94
CA LYS A 49 5.89 -20.79 -15.62
C LYS A 49 4.45 -20.38 -15.35
N GLN A 50 3.51 -21.33 -15.39
CA GLN A 50 2.10 -21.06 -15.08
C GLN A 50 1.94 -20.61 -13.62
N ASP A 51 2.58 -21.27 -12.67
CA ASP A 51 2.56 -20.89 -11.25
C ASP A 51 3.07 -19.46 -11.02
N VAL A 52 4.14 -19.06 -11.71
CA VAL A 52 4.67 -17.69 -11.65
C VAL A 52 3.68 -16.68 -12.22
N LEU A 53 3.03 -17.00 -13.34
CA LEU A 53 2.03 -16.13 -13.94
C LEU A 53 0.80 -15.97 -13.04
N ASP A 54 0.34 -17.06 -12.44
CA ASP A 54 -0.80 -17.04 -11.51
C ASP A 54 -0.46 -16.25 -10.24
N ALA A 55 0.75 -16.43 -9.71
CA ALA A 55 1.23 -15.65 -8.56
C ALA A 55 1.36 -14.15 -8.88
N GLN A 56 1.82 -13.79 -10.09
CA GLN A 56 1.87 -12.40 -10.54
C GLN A 56 0.46 -11.81 -10.67
N ALA A 57 -0.46 -12.53 -11.31
CA ALA A 57 -1.83 -12.07 -11.47
C ALA A 57 -2.54 -11.84 -10.12
N GLU A 58 -2.34 -12.73 -9.14
CA GLU A 58 -2.89 -12.57 -7.80
C GLU A 58 -2.22 -11.43 -7.03
N ALA A 59 -0.91 -11.22 -7.20
CA ALA A 59 -0.21 -10.07 -6.62
C ALA A 59 -0.75 -8.75 -7.19
N ASP A 60 -0.92 -8.65 -8.51
CA ASP A 60 -1.46 -7.48 -9.19
C ASP A 60 -2.89 -7.18 -8.72
N LYS A 61 -3.72 -8.21 -8.58
CA LYS A 61 -5.08 -8.08 -8.03
C LYS A 61 -5.08 -7.54 -6.61
N LYS A 62 -4.19 -8.02 -5.74
CA LYS A 62 -4.06 -7.54 -4.36
C LYS A 62 -3.59 -6.09 -4.30
N ILE A 63 -2.65 -5.71 -5.18
CA ILE A 63 -2.18 -4.32 -5.29
C ILE A 63 -3.33 -3.41 -5.72
N ALA A 64 -4.08 -3.81 -6.76
CA ALA A 64 -5.22 -3.04 -7.24
C ALA A 64 -6.31 -2.88 -6.17
N ALA A 65 -6.63 -3.95 -5.44
CA ALA A 65 -7.58 -3.91 -4.33
C ALA A 65 -7.12 -2.96 -3.21
N ALA A 66 -5.85 -3.07 -2.79
CA ALA A 66 -5.29 -2.20 -1.76
C ALA A 66 -5.29 -0.71 -2.17
N GLN A 67 -5.03 -0.40 -3.45
CA GLN A 67 -5.11 0.96 -3.98
C GLN A 67 -6.54 1.51 -3.99
N ALA A 68 -7.52 0.66 -4.34
CA ALA A 68 -8.93 1.03 -4.32
C ALA A 68 -9.41 1.29 -2.88
N ASP A 69 -9.08 0.39 -1.95
CA ASP A 69 -9.43 0.52 -0.53
C ASP A 69 -8.78 1.77 0.10
N PHE A 70 -7.51 2.02 -0.21
CA PHE A 70 -6.81 3.21 0.26
C PHE A 70 -7.49 4.49 -0.27
N THR A 71 -7.78 4.55 -1.57
CA THR A 71 -8.51 5.68 -2.17
C THR A 71 -9.86 5.91 -1.50
N LYS A 72 -10.64 4.84 -1.32
CA LYS A 72 -11.95 4.91 -0.66
C LYS A 72 -11.85 5.46 0.77
N MET A 73 -10.92 4.92 1.57
CA MET A 73 -10.71 5.36 2.94
C MET A 73 -10.31 6.85 3.02
N ARG A 74 -9.48 7.34 2.10
CA ARG A 74 -9.14 8.78 2.01
C ARG A 74 -10.37 9.64 1.72
N GLU A 75 -11.19 9.24 0.75
CA GLU A 75 -12.38 10.00 0.36
C GLU A 75 -13.45 10.01 1.47
N GLU A 76 -13.67 8.88 2.15
CA GLU A 76 -14.58 8.81 3.31
C GLU A 76 -14.12 9.75 4.43
N TYR A 77 -12.82 9.75 4.73
CA TYR A 77 -12.27 10.67 5.73
C TYR A 77 -12.46 12.14 5.31
N ARG A 78 -12.13 12.49 4.06
CA ARG A 78 -12.32 13.85 3.53
C ARG A 78 -13.77 14.30 3.62
N HIS A 79 -14.69 13.45 3.20
CA HIS A 79 -16.12 13.72 3.25
C HIS A 79 -16.59 13.99 4.69
N ASN A 80 -16.26 13.07 5.61
CA ASN A 80 -16.63 13.21 7.01
C ASN A 80 -16.07 14.49 7.64
N THR A 81 -14.81 14.81 7.36
CA THR A 81 -14.18 16.04 7.86
C THR A 81 -14.82 17.29 7.27
N THR A 82 -15.19 17.28 5.99
CA THR A 82 -15.90 18.39 5.33
C THR A 82 -17.26 18.64 5.98
N VAL A 83 -18.04 17.58 6.23
CA VAL A 83 -19.35 17.67 6.87
C VAL A 83 -19.22 18.21 8.29
N LYS A 84 -18.25 17.70 9.06
CA LYS A 84 -17.97 18.18 10.42
C LYS A 84 -17.56 19.65 10.43
N LEU A 85 -16.67 20.06 9.53
CA LEU A 85 -16.21 21.44 9.41
C LEU A 85 -17.36 22.39 9.08
N ALA A 86 -18.26 22.02 8.15
CA ALA A 86 -19.44 22.84 7.84
C ALA A 86 -20.37 23.03 9.05
N ALA A 87 -20.57 21.97 9.85
CA ALA A 87 -21.35 22.07 11.09
C ALA A 87 -20.66 22.96 12.14
N LEU A 88 -19.33 22.89 12.24
CA LEU A 88 -18.55 23.73 13.14
C LEU A 88 -18.57 25.20 12.72
N ASP A 89 -18.49 25.47 11.42
CA ASP A 89 -18.56 26.82 10.85
C ASP A 89 -19.86 27.54 11.21
N LEU A 90 -20.97 26.81 11.23
CA LEU A 90 -22.26 27.34 11.69
C LEU A 90 -22.22 27.76 13.18
N LYS A 91 -21.55 26.96 14.04
CA LYS A 91 -21.35 27.31 15.45
C LYS A 91 -20.47 28.55 15.59
N ILE A 92 -19.39 28.65 14.81
CA ILE A 92 -18.49 29.80 14.81
C ILE A 92 -19.24 31.07 14.37
N ALA A 93 -20.04 30.99 13.31
CA ALA A 93 -20.88 32.11 12.87
C ALA A 93 -21.90 32.54 13.94
N THR A 94 -22.46 31.58 14.68
CA THR A 94 -23.36 31.87 15.81
C THR A 94 -22.63 32.59 16.95
N LEU A 95 -21.41 32.16 17.28
CA LEU A 95 -20.57 32.82 18.30
C LEU A 95 -20.20 34.25 17.88
N ASP A 96 -19.81 34.46 16.63
CA ASP A 96 -19.50 35.78 16.07
C ASP A 96 -20.72 36.72 16.12
N ALA A 97 -21.90 36.23 15.73
CA ALA A 97 -23.15 36.97 15.84
C ALA A 97 -23.51 37.33 17.29
N ARG A 98 -23.24 36.43 18.25
CA ARG A 98 -23.40 36.70 19.69
C ARG A 98 -22.41 37.77 20.15
N ALA A 99 -21.14 37.69 19.75
CA ALA A 99 -20.10 38.66 20.09
C ALA A 99 -20.44 40.08 19.61
N LYS A 100 -21.11 40.20 18.47
CA LYS A 100 -21.64 41.48 17.94
C LYS A 100 -22.79 42.07 18.76
N LYS A 101 -23.55 41.25 19.48
CA LYS A 101 -24.70 41.68 20.30
C LYS A 101 -24.34 41.89 21.77
N THR A 102 -23.32 41.19 22.27
CA THR A 102 -22.82 41.34 23.63
C THR A 102 -22.13 42.70 23.78
N THR A 103 -22.19 43.30 24.98
CA THR A 103 -21.54 44.58 25.28
C THR A 103 -20.70 44.48 26.57
N GLY A 104 -19.91 45.52 26.85
CA GLY A 104 -19.09 45.59 28.07
C GLY A 104 -17.97 44.54 28.13
N ALA A 105 -17.59 44.12 29.34
CA ALA A 105 -16.49 43.18 29.56
C ALA A 105 -16.72 41.81 28.89
N ALA A 106 -17.96 41.32 28.90
CA ALA A 106 -18.33 40.06 28.24
C ALA A 106 -18.12 40.10 26.72
N LYS A 107 -18.24 41.28 26.09
CA LYS A 107 -17.92 41.44 24.67
C LYS A 107 -16.44 41.23 24.42
N VAL A 108 -15.59 41.87 25.22
CA VAL A 108 -14.13 41.79 25.08
C VAL A 108 -13.65 40.34 25.22
N GLU A 109 -14.19 39.59 26.19
CA GLU A 109 -13.86 38.18 26.38
C GLU A 109 -14.32 37.32 25.18
N LEU A 110 -15.56 37.49 24.74
CA LEU A 110 -16.10 36.69 23.63
C LEU A 110 -15.42 37.02 22.30
N ASP A 111 -15.12 38.29 22.02
CA ASP A 111 -14.36 38.70 20.84
C ASP A 111 -12.96 38.04 20.84
N ALA A 112 -12.28 37.98 21.98
CA ALA A 112 -10.98 37.33 22.11
C ALA A 112 -11.07 35.81 21.85
N LYS A 113 -12.11 35.14 22.36
CA LYS A 113 -12.36 33.71 22.10
C LYS A 113 -12.66 33.44 20.62
N VAL A 114 -13.53 34.24 20.00
CA VAL A 114 -13.86 34.12 18.58
C VAL A 114 -12.63 34.31 17.70
N LYS A 115 -11.78 35.29 18.02
CA LYS A 115 -10.51 35.49 17.29
C LYS A 115 -9.61 34.25 17.37
N ARG A 116 -9.42 33.68 18.56
CA ARG A 116 -8.61 32.46 18.74
C ARG A 116 -9.18 31.27 17.97
N ILE A 117 -10.51 31.13 17.95
CA ILE A 117 -11.19 30.09 17.17
C ILE A 117 -10.93 30.26 15.66
N GLN A 118 -11.00 31.49 15.15
CA GLN A 118 -10.73 31.77 13.74
C GLN A 118 -9.29 31.44 13.35
N GLU A 119 -8.32 31.84 14.18
CA GLU A 119 -6.90 31.50 13.98
C GLU A 119 -6.67 29.98 13.96
N GLN A 120 -7.28 29.24 14.89
CA GLN A 120 -7.17 27.77 14.91
C GLN A 120 -7.87 27.13 13.70
N ARG A 121 -8.99 27.68 13.25
CA ARG A 121 -9.70 27.20 12.05
C ARG A 121 -8.85 27.38 10.79
N GLU A 122 -8.16 28.50 10.66
CA GLU A 122 -7.25 28.74 9.53
C GLU A 122 -6.07 27.77 9.52
N ARG A 123 -5.51 27.46 10.70
CA ARG A 123 -4.50 26.41 10.86
C ARG A 123 -5.05 25.05 10.42
N PHE A 124 -6.21 24.66 10.95
CA PHE A 124 -6.87 23.41 10.59
C PHE A 124 -7.10 23.29 9.07
N LEU A 125 -7.56 24.37 8.42
CA LEU A 125 -7.76 24.40 6.97
C LEU A 125 -6.47 24.24 6.18
N THR A 126 -5.35 24.74 6.71
CA THR A 126 -4.03 24.58 6.10
C THR A 126 -3.60 23.12 6.17
N GLU A 127 -3.66 22.52 7.37
CA GLU A 127 -3.35 21.10 7.60
C GLU A 127 -4.29 20.17 6.82
N TYR A 128 -5.58 20.55 6.67
CA TYR A 128 -6.55 19.79 5.88
C TYR A 128 -6.16 19.74 4.39
N LYS A 129 -5.60 20.82 3.84
CA LYS A 129 -5.09 20.84 2.46
C LYS A 129 -3.83 19.98 2.30
N GLU A 130 -2.98 19.89 3.31
CA GLU A 130 -1.80 19.02 3.29
C GLU A 130 -2.17 17.54 3.17
N LEU A 131 -3.36 17.16 3.65
CA LEU A 131 -3.92 15.81 3.49
C LEU A 131 -4.06 15.39 2.02
N ASP A 132 -4.19 16.35 1.09
CA ASP A 132 -4.27 16.06 -0.33
C ASP A 132 -2.96 15.54 -0.91
N GLN A 133 -1.85 15.99 -0.33
CA GLN A 133 -0.49 15.63 -0.74
C GLN A 133 0.03 14.40 0.02
N ALA A 134 -0.69 13.91 1.03
CA ALA A 134 -0.32 12.73 1.78
C ALA A 134 -0.30 11.47 0.89
N THR A 135 0.75 10.68 1.03
CA THR A 135 0.94 9.40 0.32
C THR A 135 0.54 8.24 1.24
N GLY A 136 0.53 7.01 0.73
CA GLY A 136 0.28 5.82 1.56
C GLY A 136 1.19 5.72 2.79
N THR A 137 2.42 6.21 2.71
CA THR A 137 3.39 6.14 3.82
C THR A 137 3.26 7.29 4.82
N THR A 138 2.74 8.45 4.41
CA THR A 138 2.57 9.62 5.31
C THR A 138 1.15 9.81 5.80
N TRP A 139 0.18 9.12 5.20
CA TRP A 139 -1.25 9.28 5.45
C TRP A 139 -1.63 9.23 6.93
N ASP A 140 -1.24 8.18 7.65
CA ASP A 140 -1.65 8.01 9.04
C ASP A 140 -1.13 9.11 9.95
N ASN A 141 0.11 9.57 9.72
CA ASN A 141 0.71 10.66 10.49
C ASN A 141 0.03 12.00 10.18
N THR A 142 -0.23 12.30 8.90
CA THR A 142 -0.94 13.51 8.49
C THR A 142 -2.36 13.52 9.05
N ARG A 143 -3.09 12.40 8.95
CA ARG A 143 -4.43 12.22 9.53
C ARG A 143 -4.42 12.45 11.04
N ALA A 144 -3.49 11.82 11.78
CA ALA A 144 -3.39 11.98 13.22
C ALA A 144 -3.02 13.41 13.65
N GLY A 145 -2.27 14.15 12.82
CA GLY A 145 -2.04 15.58 13.01
C GLY A 145 -3.34 16.39 12.91
N LEU A 146 -4.08 16.14 11.83
CA LEU A 146 -5.34 16.80 11.57
C LEU A 146 -6.43 16.47 12.62
N ASP A 147 -6.51 15.22 13.08
CA ASP A 147 -7.43 14.81 14.14
C ASP A 147 -7.17 15.56 15.46
N ARG A 148 -5.90 15.75 15.83
CA ARG A 148 -5.54 16.56 17.01
C ARG A 148 -5.93 18.03 16.85
N SER A 149 -5.70 18.58 15.66
CA SER A 149 -6.08 19.96 15.32
C SER A 149 -7.60 20.15 15.35
N TRP A 150 -8.35 19.15 14.88
CA TRP A 150 -9.80 19.08 14.98
C TRP A 150 -10.28 19.10 16.43
N ASP A 151 -9.69 18.26 17.29
CA ASP A 151 -10.04 18.19 18.72
C ASP A 151 -9.76 19.51 19.43
N GLU A 152 -8.62 20.15 19.13
CA GLU A 152 -8.28 21.47 19.67
C GLU A 152 -9.30 22.54 19.24
N LEU A 153 -9.61 22.59 17.94
CA LEU A 153 -10.56 23.56 17.39
C LEU A 153 -11.98 23.35 17.97
N SER A 154 -12.44 22.10 18.01
CA SER A 154 -13.75 21.74 18.56
C SER A 154 -13.87 22.16 20.02
N ARG A 155 -12.83 21.88 20.82
CA ARG A 155 -12.77 22.27 22.22
C ARG A 155 -12.79 23.79 22.40
N LEU A 156 -12.15 24.57 21.53
CA LEU A 156 -12.22 26.04 21.59
C LEU A 156 -13.64 26.54 21.34
N VAL A 157 -14.34 25.97 20.35
CA VAL A 157 -15.73 26.32 20.03
C VAL A 157 -16.69 25.93 21.15
N GLU A 158 -16.51 24.77 21.77
CA GLU A 158 -17.34 24.28 22.87
C GLU A 158 -17.19 25.10 24.16
N ASN A 159 -16.00 25.67 24.40
CA ASN A 159 -15.71 26.47 25.59
C ASN A 159 -15.92 27.99 25.40
N ALA A 160 -16.47 28.40 24.26
CA ALA A 160 -16.63 29.81 23.90
C ALA A 160 -17.82 30.48 24.60
#